data_AF-A0A2C9LBD2-F1
#
_entry.id   AF-A0A2C9LBD2-F1
#
_cell.length_a   1.000
_cell.length_b   1.000
_cell.length_c   1.000
_cell.angle_alpha   90.00
_cell.angle_beta   90.00
_cell.angle_gamma   90.00
#
_symmetry.space_group_name_H-M   'P 1'
#
loop_
_entity.id
_entity.type
_entity.pdbx_description
1 polymer ?
#
loop_
_entity_poly.entity_id
_entity_poly.type
_entity_poly.pdbx_seq_one_letter_code
_entity_poly.pdbx_strand_id
1 'polypeptide(L)'
;GFTNWSKRDFQQFIKANEKFGRDDIESIAREVEGKTPEEVNQYSSVFWERCNELQDIERIMAQIERGEARIQRRISIKKALDAKMSRYRAPFHQLRIQYGTNKGKNYTEEEDRFLVCMLHKLGFDKENVYDELRQAVRQAPQFRFDWFIKSRTAM
;
A
#
# COMPACT_ATOMS: atom_id res chain seq x y z
N GLY A 1 -28.91 19.05 12.41
CA GLY A 1 -28.75 18.15 11.26
C GLY A 1 -27.80 18.78 10.26
N PHE A 2 -27.12 18.00 9.43
CA PHE A 2 -26.10 18.47 8.50
C PHE A 2 -26.72 18.97 7.18
N THR A 3 -27.43 20.09 7.21
CA THR A 3 -28.17 20.63 6.04
C THR A 3 -27.26 21.16 4.93
N ASN A 4 -26.01 21.51 5.25
CA ASN A 4 -24.97 21.91 4.31
C ASN A 4 -24.18 20.72 3.73
N TRP A 5 -24.53 19.47 4.07
CA TRP A 5 -23.89 18.27 3.53
C TRP A 5 -24.74 17.67 2.41
N SER A 6 -24.17 17.71 1.20
CA SER A 6 -24.80 17.11 0.03
C SER A 6 -24.51 15.60 -0.05
N LYS A 7 -25.25 14.89 -0.91
CA LYS A 7 -24.95 13.49 -1.24
C LYS A 7 -23.55 13.31 -1.86
N ARG A 8 -23.06 14.33 -2.57
CA ARG A 8 -21.69 14.34 -3.13
C ARG A 8 -20.66 14.41 -2.02
N ASP A 9 -20.86 15.30 -1.04
CA ASP A 9 -19.96 15.48 0.10
C ASP A 9 -19.87 14.19 0.91
N PHE A 10 -21.01 13.55 1.15
CA PHE A 10 -21.07 12.22 1.77
C PHE A 10 -20.25 11.18 1.00
N GLN A 11 -20.41 11.08 -0.32
CA GLN A 11 -19.65 10.14 -1.14
C GLN A 11 -18.14 10.44 -1.15
N GLN A 12 -17.75 11.72 -1.16
CA GLN A 12 -16.34 12.13 -1.03
C GLN A 12 -15.79 11.73 0.34
N PHE A 13 -16.54 11.97 1.41
CA PHE A 13 -16.17 11.56 2.77
C PHE A 13 -15.95 10.05 2.87
N ILE A 14 -16.87 9.22 2.35
CA ILE A 14 -16.70 7.75 2.36
C ILE A 14 -15.47 7.32 1.55
N LYS A 15 -15.27 7.88 0.35
CA LYS A 15 -14.08 7.58 -0.47
C LYS A 15 -12.77 8.00 0.21
N ALA A 16 -12.78 9.12 0.91
CA ALA A 16 -11.63 9.59 1.66
C ALA A 16 -11.31 8.66 2.85
N ASN A 17 -12.33 8.22 3.59
CA ASN A 17 -12.15 7.21 4.64
C ASN A 17 -11.59 5.88 4.10
N GLU A 18 -12.05 5.43 2.92
CA GLU A 18 -11.48 4.26 2.25
C GLU A 18 -10.00 4.46 1.87
N LYS A 19 -9.63 5.66 1.41
CA LYS A 19 -8.28 5.98 0.90
C LYS A 19 -7.24 6.19 2.01
N PHE A 20 -7.62 6.83 3.11
CA PHE A 20 -6.70 7.25 4.17
C PHE A 20 -6.89 6.48 5.48
N GLY A 21 -8.01 5.80 5.65
CA GLY A 21 -8.42 5.19 6.92
C GLY A 21 -9.15 6.17 7.81
N ARG A 22 -10.04 5.66 8.67
CA ARG A 22 -10.96 6.48 9.47
C ARG A 22 -10.28 7.43 10.47
N ASP A 23 -9.05 7.13 10.86
CA ASP A 23 -8.30 7.87 11.87
C ASP A 23 -7.56 9.09 11.29
N ASP A 24 -7.32 9.14 9.98
CA ASP A 24 -6.60 10.24 9.31
C ASP A 24 -7.58 11.35 8.88
N ILE A 25 -8.20 11.99 9.87
CA ILE A 25 -9.18 13.06 9.68
C ILE A 25 -8.57 14.25 8.91
N GLU A 26 -7.28 14.52 9.09
CA GLU A 26 -6.59 15.60 8.38
C GLU A 26 -6.57 15.35 6.86
N SER A 27 -6.16 14.16 6.43
CA SER A 27 -6.19 13.80 5.00
C SER A 27 -7.61 13.70 4.47
N ILE A 28 -8.56 13.18 5.27
CA ILE A 28 -9.98 13.12 4.89
C ILE A 28 -10.52 14.54 4.63
N ALA A 29 -10.27 15.48 5.53
CA ALA A 29 -10.75 16.85 5.42
C ALA A 29 -10.23 17.56 4.17
N ARG A 30 -8.99 17.28 3.75
CA ARG A 30 -8.41 17.85 2.52
C ARG A 30 -9.10 17.37 1.24
N GLU A 31 -9.80 16.24 1.27
CA GLU A 31 -10.43 15.64 0.09
C GLU A 31 -11.95 15.83 0.02
N VAL A 32 -12.57 16.32 1.10
CA VAL A 32 -13.98 16.73 1.08
C VAL A 32 -14.06 18.18 0.64
N GLU A 33 -14.29 18.38 -0.66
CA GLU A 33 -14.31 19.71 -1.27
C GLU A 33 -15.45 20.57 -0.70
N GLY A 34 -15.15 21.84 -0.39
CA GLY A 34 -16.15 22.79 0.10
C GLY A 34 -16.60 22.55 1.54
N LYS A 35 -15.84 21.78 2.33
CA LYS A 35 -15.98 21.68 3.78
C LYS A 35 -14.67 22.05 4.48
N THR A 36 -14.79 22.75 5.59
CA THR A 36 -13.66 23.05 6.47
C THR A 36 -13.26 21.82 7.29
N PRO A 37 -12.00 21.72 7.76
CA PRO A 37 -11.57 20.63 8.65
C PRO A 37 -12.46 20.48 9.88
N GLU A 38 -12.94 21.59 10.46
CA GLU A 38 -13.84 21.61 11.60
C GLU A 38 -15.20 20.98 11.26
N GLU A 39 -15.79 21.34 10.11
CA GLU A 39 -17.05 20.74 9.64
C GLU A 39 -16.90 19.25 9.38
N VAL A 40 -15.79 18.82 8.78
CA VAL A 40 -15.50 17.40 8.51
C VAL A 40 -15.33 16.64 9.81
N ASN A 41 -14.64 17.20 10.81
CA ASN A 41 -14.47 16.57 12.11
C ASN A 41 -15.80 16.41 12.88
N GLN A 42 -16.64 17.46 12.87
CA GLN A 42 -17.99 17.40 13.46
C GLN A 42 -18.86 16.34 12.75
N TYR A 43 -18.83 16.31 11.42
CA TYR A 43 -19.56 15.31 10.64
C TYR A 43 -19.06 13.89 10.91
N SER A 44 -17.74 13.69 10.92
CA SER A 44 -17.11 12.39 11.19
C SER A 44 -17.52 11.84 12.55
N SER A 45 -17.49 12.68 13.59
CA SER A 45 -17.88 12.28 14.95
C SER A 45 -19.31 11.73 14.99
N VAL A 46 -20.26 12.46 14.40
CA VAL A 46 -21.68 12.03 14.38
C VAL A 46 -21.89 10.87 13.41
N PHE A 47 -21.17 10.84 12.28
CA PHE A 47 -21.21 9.72 11.36
C PHE A 47 -20.85 8.42 12.09
N TRP A 48 -19.72 8.37 12.78
CA TRP A 48 -19.29 7.15 13.47
C TRP A 48 -20.19 6.76 14.66
N GLU A 49 -20.81 7.74 15.32
CA GLU A 49 -21.79 7.48 16.38
C GLU A 49 -23.10 6.88 15.84
N ARG A 50 -23.56 7.33 14.67
CA ARG A 50 -24.92 7.06 14.15
C ARG A 50 -24.96 6.37 12.79
N CYS A 51 -23.83 5.88 12.28
CA CYS A 51 -23.74 5.31 10.93
C CYS A 51 -24.67 4.11 10.73
N ASN A 52 -25.00 3.38 11.81
CA ASN A 52 -25.95 2.27 11.81
C ASN A 52 -27.38 2.66 11.42
N GLU A 53 -27.73 3.95 11.46
CA GLU A 53 -29.03 4.46 10.99
C GLU A 53 -29.11 4.55 9.45
N LEU A 54 -27.98 4.42 8.75
CA LEU A 54 -27.95 4.46 7.29
C LEU A 54 -28.40 3.13 6.69
N GLN A 55 -29.33 3.18 5.73
CA GLN A 55 -29.84 1.99 5.04
C GLN A 55 -28.75 1.15 4.37
N ASP A 56 -27.70 1.79 3.83
CA ASP A 56 -26.60 1.14 3.10
C ASP A 56 -25.33 0.93 3.97
N ILE A 57 -25.45 0.96 5.30
CA ILE A 57 -24.29 0.99 6.19
C ILE A 57 -23.35 -0.21 6.00
N GLU A 58 -23.88 -1.43 5.86
CA GLU A 58 -23.06 -2.63 5.71
C GLU A 58 -22.13 -2.52 4.49
N ARG A 59 -22.64 -2.00 3.37
CA ARG A 59 -21.86 -1.78 2.15
C ARG A 59 -20.78 -0.71 2.36
N ILE A 60 -21.12 0.37 3.04
CA ILE A 60 -20.21 1.49 3.32
C ILE A 60 -19.07 1.03 4.24
N MET A 61 -19.39 0.32 5.32
CA MET A 61 -18.40 -0.24 6.24
C MET A 61 -17.47 -1.21 5.54
N ALA A 62 -18.02 -2.15 4.76
CA ALA A 62 -17.21 -3.10 3.99
C ALA A 62 -16.31 -2.41 2.95
N GLN A 63 -16.68 -1.23 2.44
CA GLN A 63 -15.81 -0.43 1.57
C GLN A 63 -14.65 0.19 2.36
N ILE A 64 -14.94 0.85 3.49
CA ILE A 64 -13.93 1.49 4.33
C ILE A 64 -12.95 0.47 4.89
N GLU A 65 -13.45 -0.65 5.44
CA GLU A 65 -12.63 -1.72 6.02
C GLU A 65 -11.71 -2.38 4.99
N ARG A 66 -12.16 -2.54 3.73
CA ARG A 66 -11.28 -2.99 2.64
C ARG A 66 -10.19 -1.97 2.30
N GLY A 67 -10.49 -0.67 2.40
CA GLY A 67 -9.50 0.40 2.32
C GLY A 67 -8.44 0.28 3.41
N GLU A 68 -8.88 0.21 4.66
CA GLU A 68 -8.03 0.10 5.84
C GLU A 68 -7.17 -1.17 5.82
N ALA A 69 -7.74 -2.30 5.42
CA ALA A 69 -6.99 -3.55 5.26
C ALA A 69 -5.85 -3.41 4.24
N ARG A 70 -6.05 -2.67 3.13
CA ARG A 70 -5.00 -2.38 2.15
C ARG A 70 -3.91 -1.48 2.74
N ILE A 71 -4.31 -0.43 3.48
CA ILE A 71 -3.37 0.48 4.17
C ILE A 71 -2.53 -0.30 5.18
N GLN A 72 -3.18 -1.10 6.02
CA GLN A 72 -2.51 -1.91 7.03
C GLN A 72 -1.59 -2.96 6.42
N ARG A 73 -2.03 -3.59 5.31
CA ARG A 73 -1.18 -4.52 4.55
C ARG A 73 0.07 -3.83 4.05
N ARG A 74 -0.05 -2.65 3.45
CA ARG A 74 1.10 -1.85 3.01
C ARG A 74 2.06 -1.54 4.17
N ILE A 75 1.55 -1.03 5.30
CA ILE A 75 2.37 -0.74 6.48
C ILE A 75 3.11 -2.00 6.96
N SER A 76 2.40 -3.14 7.01
CA SER A 76 2.99 -4.40 7.43
C SER A 76 4.11 -4.89 6.50
N ILE A 77 3.94 -4.76 5.19
CA ILE A 77 4.97 -5.13 4.19
C ILE A 77 6.20 -4.24 4.35
N LYS A 78 5.99 -2.92 4.45
CA LYS A 78 7.08 -1.96 4.66
C LYS A 78 7.91 -2.32 5.89
N LYS A 79 7.23 -2.49 7.03
CA LYS A 79 7.86 -2.84 8.31
C LYS A 79 8.61 -4.17 8.23
N ALA A 80 8.05 -5.17 7.55
CA ALA A 80 8.69 -6.47 7.38
C ALA A 80 9.94 -6.38 6.50
N LEU A 81 9.90 -5.62 5.40
CA LEU A 81 11.06 -5.38 4.55
C LEU A 81 12.16 -4.63 5.32
N ASP A 82 11.82 -3.53 6.00
CA ASP A 82 12.77 -2.75 6.80
C ASP A 82 13.45 -3.62 7.87
N ALA A 83 12.66 -4.41 8.61
CA ALA A 83 13.15 -5.31 9.64
C ALA A 83 13.97 -6.48 9.09
N LYS A 84 13.77 -6.88 7.82
CA LYS A 84 14.59 -7.90 7.16
C LYS A 84 15.91 -7.30 6.68
N MET A 85 15.89 -6.10 6.12
CA MET A 85 17.09 -5.40 5.63
C MET A 85 18.04 -5.03 6.75
N SER A 86 17.51 -4.56 7.89
CA SER A 86 18.33 -4.13 9.04
C SER A 86 19.17 -5.24 9.68
N ARG A 87 18.88 -6.52 9.37
CA ARG A 87 19.66 -7.67 9.85
C ARG A 87 20.99 -7.86 9.12
N TYR A 88 21.21 -7.16 8.01
CA TYR A 88 22.38 -7.35 7.16
C TYR A 88 23.09 -6.02 6.91
N ARG A 89 24.42 -6.02 7.02
CA ARG A 89 25.24 -4.84 6.71
C ARG A 89 25.29 -4.57 5.20
N ALA A 90 25.27 -5.62 4.40
CA ALA A 90 25.26 -5.56 2.93
C ALA A 90 24.16 -6.47 2.36
N PRO A 91 22.88 -6.06 2.40
CA PRO A 91 21.74 -6.92 2.04
C PRO A 91 21.85 -7.57 0.65
N PHE A 92 22.28 -6.82 -0.37
CA PHE A 92 22.46 -7.34 -1.74
C PHE A 92 23.45 -8.54 -1.84
N HIS A 93 24.34 -8.71 -0.87
CA HIS A 93 25.32 -9.80 -0.87
C HIS A 93 25.05 -10.84 0.23
N GLN A 94 24.35 -10.46 1.30
CA GLN A 94 24.25 -11.25 2.53
C GLN A 94 22.84 -11.76 2.81
N LEU A 95 21.79 -11.12 2.28
CA LEU A 95 20.42 -11.45 2.63
C LEU A 95 20.08 -12.88 2.19
N ARG A 96 19.65 -13.70 3.16
CA ARG A 96 19.15 -15.06 2.91
C ARG A 96 17.64 -15.13 3.04
N ILE A 97 17.01 -15.92 2.18
CA ILE A 97 15.56 -16.14 2.16
C ILE A 97 15.28 -17.55 2.66
N GLN A 98 14.42 -17.65 3.67
CA GLN A 98 13.97 -18.95 4.18
C GLN A 98 12.74 -19.38 3.37
N TYR A 99 12.93 -20.31 2.44
CA TYR A 99 11.89 -20.68 1.47
C TYR A 99 10.89 -21.73 1.97
N GLY A 100 11.26 -22.55 2.95
CA GLY A 100 10.49 -23.75 3.30
C GLY A 100 10.24 -24.61 2.06
N THR A 101 8.99 -25.02 1.84
CA THR A 101 8.57 -25.80 0.67
C THR A 101 8.30 -24.97 -0.59
N ASN A 102 8.44 -23.64 -0.55
CA ASN A 102 7.89 -22.72 -1.55
C ASN A 102 8.92 -22.06 -2.48
N LYS A 103 10.17 -22.56 -2.57
CA LYS A 103 11.20 -21.94 -3.45
C LYS A 103 10.80 -21.92 -4.94
N GLY A 104 10.07 -22.94 -5.38
CA GLY A 104 9.90 -23.22 -6.80
C GLY A 104 11.23 -23.61 -7.48
N LYS A 105 11.22 -23.78 -8.81
CA LYS A 105 12.40 -24.17 -9.60
C LYS A 105 12.92 -23.07 -10.54
N ASN A 106 12.22 -21.93 -10.61
CA ASN A 106 12.44 -20.93 -11.65
C ASN A 106 13.50 -19.91 -11.25
N TYR A 107 13.30 -19.24 -10.12
CA TYR A 107 14.26 -18.26 -9.62
C TYR A 107 15.32 -18.92 -8.73
N THR A 108 16.53 -18.39 -8.75
CA THR A 108 17.64 -18.68 -7.84
C THR A 108 17.53 -17.82 -6.57
N GLU A 109 18.35 -18.08 -5.55
CA GLU A 109 18.36 -17.23 -4.35
C GLU A 109 19.02 -15.86 -4.63
N GLU A 110 19.97 -15.79 -5.55
CA GLU A 110 20.63 -14.54 -5.93
C GLU A 110 19.65 -13.56 -6.62
N GLU A 111 18.84 -14.09 -7.54
CA GLU A 111 17.78 -13.35 -8.20
C GLU A 111 16.75 -12.82 -7.20
N ASP A 112 16.18 -13.69 -6.35
CA ASP A 112 15.20 -13.27 -5.33
C ASP A 112 15.77 -12.24 -4.37
N ARG A 113 17.04 -12.41 -3.94
CA ARG A 113 17.72 -11.44 -3.08
C ARG A 113 17.77 -10.09 -3.74
N PHE A 114 18.17 -10.02 -5.01
CA PHE A 114 18.21 -8.76 -5.74
C PHE A 114 16.82 -8.15 -5.86
N LEU A 115 15.80 -8.93 -6.19
CA LEU A 115 14.41 -8.46 -6.28
C LEU A 115 13.95 -7.84 -4.95
N VAL A 116 14.15 -8.52 -3.83
CA VAL A 116 13.74 -8.03 -2.50
C VAL A 116 14.54 -6.78 -2.09
N CYS A 117 15.86 -6.77 -2.32
CA CYS A 117 16.71 -5.62 -1.99
C CYS A 117 16.42 -4.40 -2.86
N MET A 118 16.24 -4.60 -4.16
CA MET A 118 15.99 -3.51 -5.10
C MET A 118 14.56 -2.98 -4.94
N LEU A 119 13.55 -3.83 -4.72
CA LEU A 119 12.19 -3.40 -4.43
C LEU A 119 12.11 -2.55 -3.16
N HIS A 120 12.85 -2.93 -2.11
CA HIS A 120 12.97 -2.12 -0.90
C HIS A 120 13.64 -0.76 -1.18
N LYS A 121 14.76 -0.77 -1.93
CA LYS A 121 15.50 0.44 -2.29
C LYS A 121 14.68 1.43 -3.12
N LEU A 122 13.89 0.94 -4.08
CA LEU A 122 13.03 1.76 -4.93
C LEU A 122 11.77 2.25 -4.19
N GLY A 123 11.36 1.52 -3.15
CA GLY A 123 10.11 1.74 -2.43
C GLY A 123 8.98 0.92 -3.05
N PHE A 124 8.60 -0.18 -2.38
CA PHE A 124 7.65 -1.16 -2.92
C PHE A 124 6.22 -0.63 -3.23
N ASP A 125 5.84 0.51 -2.65
CA ASP A 125 4.53 1.16 -2.87
C ASP A 125 4.60 2.28 -3.93
N LYS A 126 5.75 2.48 -4.57
CA LYS A 126 5.92 3.48 -5.62
C LYS A 126 5.13 3.05 -6.86
N GLU A 127 4.49 4.01 -7.52
CA GLU A 127 3.85 3.79 -8.82
C GLU A 127 4.89 3.31 -9.85
N ASN A 128 4.55 2.28 -10.63
CA ASN A 128 5.44 1.66 -11.63
C ASN A 128 6.74 1.05 -11.07
N VAL A 129 6.79 0.72 -9.76
CA VAL A 129 8.00 0.16 -9.13
C VAL A 129 8.52 -1.10 -9.82
N TYR A 130 7.63 -1.93 -10.40
CA TYR A 130 8.02 -3.16 -11.07
C TYR A 130 8.68 -2.92 -12.43
N ASP A 131 8.32 -1.84 -13.12
CA ASP A 131 9.00 -1.41 -14.35
C ASP A 131 10.40 -0.89 -14.04
N GLU A 132 10.54 -0.08 -12.98
CA GLU A 132 11.85 0.38 -12.51
C GLU A 132 12.72 -0.77 -12.02
N LEU A 133 12.13 -1.74 -11.31
CA LEU A 133 12.82 -2.96 -10.89
C LEU A 133 13.30 -3.77 -12.10
N ARG A 134 12.48 -3.91 -13.14
CA ARG A 134 12.86 -4.57 -14.38
C ARG A 134 14.03 -3.86 -15.07
N GLN A 135 14.00 -2.52 -15.11
CA GLN A 135 15.12 -1.74 -15.65
C GLN A 135 16.39 -1.94 -14.83
N ALA A 136 16.27 -1.94 -13.49
CA ALA A 136 17.40 -2.19 -12.59
C ALA A 136 18.01 -3.58 -12.79
N VAL A 137 17.19 -4.63 -12.97
CA VAL A 137 17.66 -5.99 -13.33
C VAL A 137 18.46 -5.97 -14.63
N ARG A 138 17.94 -5.30 -15.68
CA ARG A 138 18.61 -5.25 -16.99
C ARG A 138 19.95 -4.52 -16.94
N GLN A 139 20.09 -3.54 -16.05
CA GLN A 139 21.31 -2.76 -15.85
C GLN A 139 22.32 -3.43 -14.90
N ALA A 140 21.89 -4.42 -14.11
CA ALA A 140 22.74 -5.09 -13.14
C ALA A 140 23.79 -6.00 -13.82
N PRO A 141 25.10 -5.74 -13.66
CA PRO A 141 26.15 -6.53 -14.34
C PRO A 141 26.14 -8.02 -13.98
N GLN A 142 25.73 -8.38 -12.76
CA GLN A 142 25.65 -9.77 -12.31
C GLN A 142 24.64 -10.60 -13.12
N PHE A 143 23.62 -9.94 -13.71
CA PHE A 143 22.63 -10.59 -14.58
C PHE A 143 22.96 -10.45 -16.06
N ARG A 144 24.19 -10.04 -16.43
CA ARG A 144 24.58 -9.81 -17.84
C ARG A 144 24.19 -10.97 -18.76
N PHE A 145 24.42 -12.20 -18.30
CA PHE A 145 24.14 -13.44 -19.04
C PHE A 145 22.88 -14.17 -18.56
N ASP A 146 22.19 -13.62 -17.56
CA ASP A 146 20.97 -14.20 -17.02
C ASP A 146 19.75 -13.74 -17.86
N TRP A 147 19.49 -14.49 -18.93
CA TRP A 147 18.35 -14.22 -19.81
C TRP A 147 17.00 -14.49 -19.13
N PHE A 148 16.96 -15.40 -18.14
CA PHE A 148 15.72 -15.76 -17.48
C PHE A 148 15.15 -14.56 -16.73
N ILE A 149 15.91 -13.97 -15.79
CA ILE A 149 15.43 -12.80 -15.03
C ILE A 149 15.23 -11.57 -15.93
N LYS A 150 16.09 -11.34 -16.93
CA LYS A 150 15.97 -10.20 -17.85
C LYS A 150 14.75 -10.26 -18.77
N SER A 151 14.24 -11.47 -19.04
CA SER A 151 13.05 -11.69 -19.86
C SER A 151 11.74 -11.49 -19.09
N ARG A 152 11.75 -11.47 -17.74
CA ARG A 152 10.54 -11.29 -16.93
C ARG A 152 9.88 -9.94 -17.22
N THR A 153 8.55 -9.90 -17.12
CA THR A 153 7.73 -8.71 -17.35
C THR A 153 7.35 -8.06 -16.02
N ALA A 154 7.21 -6.73 -16.02
CA ALA A 154 6.43 -6.06 -14.99
C ALA A 154 4.96 -6.44 -15.21
N MET A 155 4.21 -6.65 -14.13
CA MET A 155 2.81 -7.06 -14.19
C MET A 155 1.92 -5.84 -14.34
#